data_AF-A0A382DM73-F1
#
_entry.id   AF-A0A382DM73-F1
#
_cell.length_a   1.000
_cell.length_b   1.000
_cell.length_c   1.000
_cell.angle_alpha   90.00
_cell.angle_beta   90.00
_cell.angle_gamma   90.00
#
_symmetry.space_group_name_H-M   'P 1'
#
loop_
_entity.id
_entity.type
_entity.pdbx_description
1 polymer ?
#
loop_
_entity_poly.entity_id
_entity_poly.type
_entity_poly.pdbx_seq_one_letter_code
_entity_poly.pdbx_strand_id
1 'polypeptide(L)'
;MNEVDRRHFLKGGLALGAGLALTPLSRVAVAAAVKTTQVESKGFFTLGKRKDHWWLITPDGKPFFTMGINHIDPASLRYPENIHIWQKKYGGSTLVC
;
A
#
# COMPACT_ATOMS: atom_id res chain seq x y z
N MET A 1 50.28 41.77 -10.76
CA MET A 1 49.19 42.29 -11.59
C MET A 1 49.16 41.44 -12.86
N ASN A 2 48.25 40.45 -12.94
CA ASN A 2 46.87 40.55 -13.47
C ASN A 2 46.90 40.63 -15.01
N GLU A 3 46.20 39.84 -15.81
CA GLU A 3 45.06 38.94 -15.63
C GLU A 3 45.04 38.03 -16.87
N VAL A 4 45.14 36.71 -16.72
CA VAL A 4 44.83 35.81 -17.85
C VAL A 4 43.32 35.55 -17.83
N ASP A 5 42.74 35.90 -18.96
CA ASP A 5 41.33 36.10 -19.24
C ASP A 5 40.47 34.85 -18.98
N ARG A 6 39.73 34.88 -17.87
CA ARG A 6 38.80 33.82 -17.42
C ARG A 6 37.53 33.69 -18.28
N ARG A 7 37.40 34.42 -19.40
CA ARG A 7 36.14 34.47 -20.17
C ARG A 7 36.09 33.57 -21.41
N HIS A 8 37.15 32.86 -21.74
CA HIS A 8 37.15 31.94 -22.90
C HIS A 8 36.60 30.54 -22.62
N PHE A 9 36.33 30.17 -21.37
CA PHE A 9 35.83 28.82 -21.03
C PHE A 9 34.32 28.63 -21.25
N LEU A 10 33.56 29.71 -21.48
CA LEU A 10 32.09 29.62 -21.61
C LEU A 10 31.58 29.42 -23.05
N LYS A 11 32.45 29.23 -24.05
CA LYS A 11 32.03 29.16 -25.46
C LYS A 11 32.36 27.87 -26.22
N GLY A 12 32.87 26.83 -25.58
CA GLY A 12 33.19 25.56 -26.26
C GLY A 12 32.36 24.39 -25.77
N GLY A 13 31.33 23.99 -26.52
CA GLY A 13 30.75 22.64 -26.35
C GLY A 13 29.24 22.55 -26.53
N LEU A 14 28.74 22.90 -27.71
CA LEU A 14 27.52 22.28 -28.23
C LEU A 14 27.89 20.89 -28.77
N ALA A 15 27.03 19.92 -28.46
CA ALA A 15 26.74 18.69 -29.21
C ALA A 15 27.23 17.33 -28.64
N LEU A 16 26.30 16.38 -28.80
CA LEU A 16 26.45 14.92 -28.95
C LEU A 16 26.35 14.06 -27.69
N GLY A 17 25.12 13.56 -27.49
CA GLY A 17 24.79 12.41 -26.67
C GLY A 17 23.37 11.92 -26.96
N ALA A 18 23.06 11.67 -28.23
CA ALA A 18 21.86 10.95 -28.61
C ALA A 18 22.05 9.46 -28.25
N GLY A 19 21.06 8.89 -27.58
CA GLY A 19 20.92 7.44 -27.42
C GLY A 19 21.43 6.93 -26.08
N LEU A 20 20.50 6.57 -25.19
CA LEU A 20 20.41 5.24 -24.58
C LEU A 20 19.23 5.22 -23.60
N ALA A 21 18.42 4.16 -23.72
CA ALA A 21 17.46 3.67 -22.74
C ALA A 21 16.14 4.44 -22.53
N LEU A 22 15.23 4.35 -23.52
CA LEU A 22 13.80 4.21 -23.23
C LEU A 22 13.52 2.76 -22.78
N THR A 23 14.11 2.32 -21.68
CA THR A 23 13.53 1.21 -20.93
C THR A 23 12.56 1.85 -19.94
N PRO A 24 11.25 1.54 -19.99
CA PRO A 24 10.48 1.70 -18.78
C PRO A 24 11.13 0.73 -17.80
N LEU A 25 12.01 1.24 -16.95
CA LEU A 25 12.34 0.59 -15.69
C LEU A 25 10.99 0.41 -15.04
N SER A 26 10.43 -0.79 -15.19
CA SER A 26 9.38 -1.31 -14.33
C SER A 26 9.89 -1.07 -12.94
N ARG A 27 9.46 0.05 -12.34
CA ARG A 27 9.57 0.32 -10.92
C ARG A 27 8.71 -0.76 -10.30
N VAL A 28 9.29 -1.95 -10.16
CA VAL A 28 8.96 -2.82 -9.05
C VAL A 28 9.33 -1.96 -7.86
N ALA A 29 8.35 -1.22 -7.36
CA ALA A 29 8.46 -0.53 -6.11
C ALA A 29 8.63 -1.64 -5.07
N VAL A 30 9.88 -2.05 -4.86
CA VAL A 30 10.25 -2.88 -3.72
C VAL A 30 9.86 -2.01 -2.55
N ALA A 31 8.72 -2.35 -1.93
CA ALA A 31 8.26 -1.68 -0.74
C ALA A 31 9.42 -1.74 0.25
N ALA A 32 9.97 -0.56 0.59
CA ALA A 32 11.07 -0.47 1.54
C ALA A 32 10.70 -1.31 2.77
N ALA A 33 11.58 -2.24 3.15
CA ALA A 33 11.35 -3.12 4.27
C ALA A 33 11.10 -2.27 5.51
N VAL A 34 9.85 -2.21 5.96
CA VAL A 34 9.51 -1.47 7.16
C VAL A 34 9.89 -2.34 8.35
N LYS A 35 10.64 -1.75 9.29
CA LYS A 35 11.00 -2.40 10.56
C LYS A 35 9.70 -2.72 11.32
N THR A 36 9.25 -3.97 11.21
CA THR A 36 8.12 -4.53 11.96
C THR A 36 8.67 -5.51 12.98
N THR A 37 7.98 -5.64 14.12
CA THR A 37 8.29 -6.66 15.14
C THR A 37 7.80 -8.05 14.72
N GLN A 38 7.01 -8.13 13.64
CA GLN A 38 6.47 -9.37 13.11
C GLN A 38 7.53 -10.13 12.31
N VAL A 39 7.84 -11.35 12.75
CA VAL A 39 8.72 -12.30 12.04
C VAL A 39 7.90 -13.00 10.95
N GLU A 40 8.49 -13.20 9.76
CA GLU A 40 7.82 -13.86 8.61
C GLU A 40 6.48 -13.24 8.17
N SER A 41 6.45 -11.93 7.94
CA SER A 41 5.22 -11.21 7.53
C SER A 41 4.65 -11.56 6.14
N LYS A 42 5.33 -12.41 5.36
CA LYS A 42 4.90 -12.78 4.01
C LYS A 42 3.55 -13.52 4.06
N GLY A 43 2.57 -13.03 3.30
CA GLY A 43 1.23 -13.64 3.27
C GLY A 43 0.26 -13.08 4.30
N PHE A 44 0.70 -12.18 5.19
CA PHE A 44 -0.13 -11.60 6.24
C PHE A 44 -0.22 -10.08 6.13
N PHE A 45 -1.26 -9.51 6.72
CA PHE A 45 -1.26 -8.07 6.99
C PHE A 45 -0.18 -7.75 8.02
N THR A 46 0.45 -6.59 7.87
CA THR A 46 1.44 -6.07 8.82
C THR A 46 1.28 -4.55 8.99
N LEU A 47 2.07 -3.95 9.86
CA LEU A 47 2.07 -2.51 10.10
C LEU A 47 3.32 -1.88 9.48
N GLY A 48 3.18 -0.69 8.90
CA GLY A 48 4.34 0.06 8.43
C GLY A 48 4.16 1.57 8.40
N LYS A 49 5.27 2.29 8.62
CA LYS A 49 5.32 3.76 8.59
C LYS A 49 5.82 4.24 7.22
N ARG A 50 5.07 5.13 6.55
CA ARG A 50 5.42 5.73 5.25
C ARG A 50 5.18 7.24 5.30
N LYS A 51 6.21 8.02 4.92
CA LYS A 51 6.16 9.50 4.98
C LYS A 51 5.62 9.99 6.33
N ASP A 52 6.13 9.42 7.41
CA ASP A 52 5.72 9.68 8.79
C ASP A 52 4.29 9.25 9.21
N HIS A 53 3.52 8.61 8.34
CA HIS A 53 2.18 8.10 8.65
C HIS A 53 2.18 6.58 8.85
N TRP A 54 1.39 6.09 9.81
CA TRP A 54 1.18 4.66 10.02
C TRP A 54 0.11 4.11 9.08
N TRP A 55 0.40 2.96 8.49
CA TRP A 55 -0.46 2.24 7.57
C TRP A 55 -0.52 0.77 7.95
N LEU A 56 -1.69 0.16 7.75
CA LEU A 56 -1.74 -1.27 7.54
C LEU A 56 -1.17 -1.57 6.15
N ILE A 57 -0.45 -2.68 6.05
CA ILE A 57 0.22 -3.12 4.84
C ILE A 57 -0.36 -4.48 4.46
N THR A 58 -0.82 -4.61 3.22
CA THR A 58 -1.34 -5.87 2.69
C THR A 58 -0.24 -6.94 2.62
N PRO A 59 -0.59 -8.24 2.49
CA PRO A 59 0.37 -9.31 2.18
C PRO A 59 1.29 -9.02 0.99
N ASP A 60 0.82 -8.25 0.01
CA ASP A 60 1.58 -7.83 -1.19
C ASP A 60 2.43 -6.57 -0.98
N GLY A 61 2.50 -6.03 0.24
CA GLY A 61 3.33 -4.87 0.56
C GLY A 61 2.73 -3.51 0.18
N LYS A 62 1.41 -3.41 -0.04
CA LYS A 62 0.73 -2.15 -0.40
C LYS A 62 0.09 -1.49 0.85
N PRO A 63 0.04 -0.15 0.96
CA PRO A 63 -0.72 0.51 2.02
C PRO A 63 -2.20 0.15 1.89
N PHE A 64 -2.84 -0.07 3.02
CA PHE A 64 -4.24 -0.43 3.13
C PHE A 64 -4.94 0.53 4.07
N PHE A 65 -6.05 1.11 3.60
CA PHE A 65 -6.95 1.91 4.42
C PHE A 65 -8.09 1.01 4.89
N THR A 66 -8.30 0.90 6.19
CA THR A 66 -9.37 0.10 6.77
C THR A 66 -10.62 0.94 7.01
N MET A 67 -11.76 0.37 6.62
CA MET A 67 -13.07 0.83 7.03
C MET A 67 -13.86 -0.42 7.42
N GLY A 68 -14.44 -0.41 8.60
CA GLY A 68 -15.15 -1.56 9.16
C GLY A 68 -16.42 -1.14 9.88
N ILE A 69 -17.35 -2.08 9.98
CA ILE A 69 -18.54 -1.95 10.81
C ILE A 69 -18.30 -2.80 12.07
N ASN A 70 -18.56 -2.23 13.23
CA ASN A 70 -18.44 -2.94 14.51
C ASN A 70 -19.70 -3.78 14.77
N HIS A 71 -19.58 -4.80 15.62
CA HIS A 71 -20.70 -5.65 16.05
C HIS A 71 -21.47 -6.32 14.89
N ILE A 72 -20.73 -6.87 13.91
CA ILE A 72 -21.33 -7.75 12.91
C ILE A 72 -21.49 -9.13 13.51
N ASP A 73 -22.63 -9.38 14.14
CA ASP A 73 -23.02 -10.70 14.61
C ASP A 73 -24.53 -10.94 14.36
N PRO A 74 -24.96 -12.20 14.18
CA PRO A 74 -26.34 -12.50 13.86
C PRO A 74 -27.25 -12.56 15.11
N ALA A 75 -26.75 -12.28 16.32
CA ALA A 75 -27.50 -12.57 17.55
C ALA A 75 -28.84 -11.85 17.59
N SER A 76 -28.86 -10.57 17.19
CA SER A 76 -30.07 -9.75 17.11
C SER A 76 -31.09 -10.25 16.07
N LEU A 77 -30.62 -10.87 14.99
CA LEU A 77 -31.46 -11.46 13.95
C LEU A 77 -32.02 -12.84 14.33
N ARG A 78 -31.45 -13.49 15.33
CA ARG A 78 -31.86 -14.83 15.79
C ARG A 78 -32.96 -14.80 16.86
N TYR A 79 -33.35 -13.62 17.37
CA TYR A 79 -34.48 -13.52 18.28
C TYR A 79 -35.79 -13.99 17.62
N PRO A 80 -36.74 -14.56 18.39
CA PRO A 80 -37.99 -15.11 17.85
C PRO A 80 -38.76 -14.12 16.97
N GLU A 81 -38.75 -12.84 17.31
CA GLU A 81 -39.37 -11.75 16.55
C GLU A 81 -38.71 -11.52 15.18
N ASN A 82 -37.41 -11.75 15.06
CA ASN A 82 -36.61 -11.41 13.87
C ASN A 82 -36.20 -12.63 13.03
N ILE A 83 -36.37 -13.85 13.55
CA ILE A 83 -35.84 -15.08 12.94
C ILE A 83 -36.36 -15.32 11.52
N HIS A 84 -37.57 -14.86 11.23
CA HIS A 84 -38.16 -14.95 9.90
C HIS A 84 -37.36 -14.14 8.85
N ILE A 85 -36.72 -13.04 9.25
CA ILE A 85 -35.82 -12.25 8.39
C ILE A 85 -34.52 -13.03 8.16
N TRP A 86 -33.95 -13.60 9.23
CA TRP A 86 -32.74 -14.42 9.16
C TRP A 86 -32.89 -15.61 8.21
N GLN A 87 -34.02 -16.33 8.31
CA GLN A 87 -34.33 -17.49 7.48
C GLN A 87 -34.65 -17.08 6.02
N LYS A 88 -35.55 -16.11 5.81
CA LYS A 88 -36.01 -15.76 4.46
C LYS A 88 -34.99 -14.98 3.64
N LYS A 89 -34.25 -14.06 4.26
CA LYS A 89 -33.32 -13.16 3.56
C LYS A 89 -31.90 -13.70 3.49
N TYR A 90 -31.48 -14.43 4.52
CA TYR A 90 -30.09 -14.87 4.67
C TYR A 90 -29.94 -16.40 4.68
N GLY A 91 -31.04 -17.17 4.59
CA GLY A 91 -31.00 -18.64 4.58
C GLY A 91 -30.47 -19.25 5.88
N GLY A 92 -30.46 -18.47 6.97
CA GLY A 92 -29.80 -18.86 8.20
C GLY A 92 -30.65 -19.75 9.11
N SER A 93 -29.98 -20.60 9.89
CA SER A 93 -30.59 -21.47 10.91
C SER A 93 -30.37 -20.92 12.32
N THR A 94 -31.22 -21.35 13.26
CA THR A 94 -31.01 -21.19 14.72
C THR A 94 -30.05 -22.22 15.30
N LEU A 95 -29.83 -23.34 14.61
CA LEU A 95 -28.89 -24.37 15.01
C LEU A 95 -27.46 -23.92 14.69
N VAL A 96 -26.57 -24.04 15.69
CA VAL A 96 -25.13 -23.91 15.48
C VAL A 96 -24.66 -25.26 14.95
N CYS A 97 -23.97 -25.28 13.80
CA CYS A 97 -23.25 -26.48 13.35
C CYS A 97 -22.12 -26.84 14.33
#